data_AF-A0AA40I6J3-F1
#
_entry.id   AF-A0AA40I6J3-F1
#
_cell.length_a   1.000
_cell.length_b   1.000
_cell.length_c   1.000
_cell.angle_alpha   90.00
_cell.angle_beta   90.00
_cell.angle_gamma   90.00
#
_symmetry.space_group_name_H-M   'P 1'
#
loop_
_entity.id
_entity.type
_entity.pdbx_description
1 polymer ?
#
loop_
_entity_poly.entity_id
_entity_poly.type
_entity_poly.pdbx_seq_one_letter_code
_entity_poly.pdbx_strand_id
1 'polypeptide(L)' 'MMAGKDDCYTSARGCTATLGNFAKATFDAISKTYNYLTPELWKETAFTKSLSGVHCPFVKTHTRVSLHKTQAPAVATT' A
#
# COMPACT_ATOMS: atom_id res chain seq x y z
N MET A 1 10.99 2.56 -15.97
CA MET A 1 10.89 1.66 -14.79
C MET A 1 9.84 2.18 -13.82
N MET A 2 9.15 1.29 -13.08
CA MET A 2 7.93 1.59 -12.28
C MET A 2 8.10 2.66 -11.19
N ALA A 3 9.30 2.82 -10.62
CA ALA A 3 9.58 3.77 -9.53
C ALA A 3 10.25 5.08 -9.98
N GLY A 4 10.54 5.25 -11.28
CA GLY A 4 11.12 6.48 -11.83
C GLY A 4 12.52 6.85 -11.34
N LYS A 5 13.34 5.87 -10.93
CA LYS A 5 14.72 6.10 -10.45
C LYS A 5 15.73 5.82 -11.58
N ASP A 6 16.54 6.82 -11.92
CA ASP A 6 17.58 6.72 -12.96
C ASP A 6 18.71 5.76 -12.56
N ASP A 7 19.28 5.97 -11.37
CA ASP A 7 20.39 5.17 -10.86
C ASP A 7 20.13 4.68 -9.43
N CYS A 8 20.39 3.38 -9.21
CA CYS A 8 20.27 2.71 -7.91
C CYS A 8 21.15 1.44 -7.86
N TYR A 9 22.01 1.35 -6.85
CA TYR A 9 22.67 0.09 -6.51
C TYR A 9 21.71 -0.83 -5.75
N THR A 10 21.70 -2.11 -6.11
CA THR A 10 20.83 -3.11 -5.47
C THR A 10 21.64 -4.25 -4.89
N SER A 11 21.18 -4.77 -3.76
CA SER A 11 21.68 -6.00 -3.15
C SER A 11 20.51 -6.77 -2.59
N ALA A 12 20.43 -8.07 -2.86
CA ALA A 12 19.39 -8.94 -2.36
C ALA A 12 20.01 -10.13 -1.64
N ARG A 13 19.42 -10.53 -0.51
CA ARG A 13 19.86 -11.67 0.30
C ARG A 13 18.63 -12.50 0.68
N GLY A 14 18.79 -13.83 0.79
CA GLY A 14 17.71 -14.78 1.07
C GLY A 14 17.16 -15.48 -0.19
N CYS A 15 15.96 -16.06 -0.10
CA CYS A 15 15.31 -16.77 -1.21
C CYS A 15 14.76 -15.82 -2.29
N THR A 16 15.68 -15.22 -3.05
CA THR A 16 15.36 -14.28 -4.14
C THR A 16 14.84 -14.95 -5.41
N ALA A 17 14.98 -16.28 -5.53
CA ALA A 17 14.49 -17.06 -6.67
C ALA A 17 12.96 -17.05 -6.81
N THR A 18 12.23 -16.76 -5.73
CA THR A 18 10.78 -16.61 -5.78
C THR A 18 10.39 -15.18 -6.16
N LEU A 19 9.80 -15.03 -7.35
CA LEU A 19 9.40 -13.72 -7.91
C LEU A 19 8.59 -12.87 -6.92
N GLY A 20 7.60 -13.46 -6.25
CA GLY A 20 6.74 -12.75 -5.31
C GLY A 20 7.47 -12.17 -4.11
N ASN A 21 8.45 -12.90 -3.56
CA ASN A 21 9.25 -12.42 -2.43
C ASN A 21 10.17 -11.28 -2.84
N PHE A 22 10.80 -11.40 -4.01
CA PHE A 22 11.68 -10.36 -4.53
C PHE A 22 10.92 -9.07 -4.88
N ALA A 23 9.76 -9.20 -5.54
CA ALA A 23 8.91 -8.06 -5.88
C ALA A 23 8.39 -7.34 -4.62
N LYS A 24 7.93 -8.09 -3.62
CA LYS A 24 7.51 -7.54 -2.32
C LYS A 24 8.66 -6.83 -1.62
N ALA A 25 9.83 -7.45 -1.52
CA ALA A 25 11.00 -6.84 -0.88
C ALA A 25 11.42 -5.52 -1.56
N THR A 26 11.32 -5.47 -2.89
CA THR A 26 11.61 -4.25 -3.66
C THR A 26 10.58 -3.15 -3.39
N PHE A 27 9.29 -3.50 -3.38
CA PHE A 27 8.22 -2.56 -3.04
C PHE A 27 8.36 -2.01 -1.62
N ASP A 28 8.68 -2.87 -0.66
CA ASP A 28 8.89 -2.49 0.73
C ASP A 28 10.12 -1.57 0.88
N ALA A 29 11.19 -1.82 0.12
CA ALA A 29 12.38 -0.96 0.11
C ALA A 29 12.07 0.45 -0.43
N ILE A 30 11.30 0.55 -1.52
CA ILE A 30 10.83 1.84 -2.06
C ILE A 30 9.88 2.53 -1.07
N SER A 31 8.96 1.81 -0.45
CA SER A 31 8.03 2.40 0.53
C SER A 31 8.78 3.01 1.71
N LYS A 32 9.87 2.38 2.16
CA LYS A 32 10.71 2.89 3.24
C LYS A 32 11.44 4.18 2.88
N THR A 33 11.62 4.54 1.60
CA THR A 33 12.26 5.82 1.24
C THR A 33 11.47 7.02 1.77
N TYR A 34 10.15 6.92 1.83
CA TYR A 34 9.30 7.95 2.42
C TYR A 34 9.29 7.95 3.96
N ASN A 35 9.70 6.83 4.58
CA ASN A 35 9.80 6.71 6.04
C ASN A 35 11.15 7.20 6.57
N TYR A 36 12.17 7.35 5.71
CA TYR A 36 13.45 7.90 6.12
C TYR A 36 13.34 9.41 6.29
N LEU A 37 13.71 9.90 7.48
CA LEU A 37 13.69 11.31 7.80
C LEU A 37 15.08 11.93 7.54
N THR A 38 15.22 12.59 6.40
CA THR A 38 16.41 13.38 6.06
C THR A 38 16.35 14.76 6.72
N PRO A 39 17.50 15.44 6.95
CA PRO A 39 17.54 16.76 7.60
C PRO A 39 16.66 17.83 6.94
N GLU A 40 16.43 17.72 5.64
CA GLU A 40 15.54 18.62 4.88
C GLU A 40 14.06 18.51 5.28
N LEU A 41 13.66 17.36 5.83
CA LEU A 41 12.28 17.05 6.23
C LEU A 41 12.03 17.27 7.73
N TRP A 42 13.00 17.77 8.50
CA TRP A 42 12.87 18.00 9.96
C TRP A 42 11.92 19.15 10.32
N LYS A 43 11.61 20.03 9.35
CA LYS A 43 10.68 21.14 9.58
C LYS A 43 9.26 20.60 9.76
N GLU A 44 8.51 21.22 10.66
CA GLU A 44 7.12 20.85 10.90
C GLU A 44 6.27 20.98 9.63
N THR A 45 5.47 19.96 9.34
CA THR A 45 4.57 19.95 8.20
C THR A 45 3.19 20.46 8.62
N ALA A 46 2.69 21.49 7.94
CA ALA A 46 1.32 21.95 8.12
C ALA A 46 0.34 20.95 7.48
N PHE A 47 -0.46 20.27 8.30
CA PHE A 47 -1.46 19.33 7.80
C PHE A 47 -2.61 20.08 7.12
N THR A 48 -2.81 19.81 5.83
CA THR A 48 -3.99 20.29 5.10
C THR A 48 -5.18 19.40 5.42
N LYS A 49 -6.40 19.98 5.43
CA LYS A 49 -7.64 19.21 5.61
C LYS A 49 -7.69 18.04 4.63
N SER A 50 -8.11 16.87 5.12
CA SER A 50 -8.24 15.66 4.30
C SER A 50 -9.22 15.87 3.15
N LEU A 51 -8.94 15.22 2.02
CA LEU A 51 -9.79 15.28 0.84
C LEU A 51 -11.23 14.81 1.13
N SER A 52 -11.39 13.84 2.06
CA SER A 52 -12.71 13.42 2.53
C SER A 52 -13.48 14.59 3.11
N GLY A 53 -12.87 15.41 3.98
CA GLY A 53 -13.52 16.56 4.59
C GLY A 53 -13.90 17.68 3.60
N VAL A 54 -13.11 17.86 2.52
CA VAL A 54 -13.35 18.89 1.50
C VAL A 54 -14.38 18.45 0.45
N HIS A 55 -14.41 17.16 0.10
CA HIS A 55 -15.28 16.59 -0.95
C HIS A 55 -16.54 15.87 -0.37
N CYS A 56 -16.72 15.91 0.96
CA CYS A 56 -17.86 15.35 1.69
C CYS A 56 -19.28 15.80 1.23
N PRO A 57 -19.49 16.90 0.50
CA PRO A 57 -20.79 17.18 -0.10
C PRO A 57 -21.18 16.20 -1.22
N PHE A 58 -20.22 15.56 -1.90
CA PHE A 58 -20.45 14.77 -3.13
C PHE A 58 -20.48 13.24 -2.93
N VAL A 59 -19.92 12.73 -1.81
CA VAL A 59 -19.81 11.28 -1.55
C VAL A 59 -21.13 10.63 -1.09
N LYS A 60 -22.18 11.42 -0.80
CA LYS A 60 -23.46 10.89 -0.31
C LYS A 60 -24.32 10.17 -1.37
N THR A 61 -23.91 10.15 -2.65
CA THR A 61 -24.78 9.70 -3.76
C THR A 61 -24.63 8.22 -4.12
N HIS A 62 -23.65 7.48 -3.59
CA HIS A 62 -23.50 6.04 -3.84
C HIS A 62 -23.32 5.24 -2.55
N THR A 63 -24.43 4.71 -2.02
CA THR A 63 -24.45 3.72 -0.95
C THR A 63 -23.74 2.45 -1.42
N ARG A 64 -22.68 2.01 -0.71
CA ARG A 64 -21.99 0.74 -1.02
C ARG A 64 -22.90 -0.44 -0.72
N VAL A 65 -23.23 -1.24 -1.73
CA VAL A 65 -23.92 -2.52 -1.56
C VAL A 65 -22.95 -3.52 -0.93
N SER A 66 -23.33 -4.09 0.22
CA SER A 66 -22.57 -5.12 0.93
C SER A 66 -22.78 -6.48 0.24
N LEU A 67 -21.70 -7.13 -0.22
CA LEU A 67 -21.72 -8.51 -0.70
C LEU A 67 -21.81 -9.45 0.52
N HIS A 68 -22.98 -10.02 0.76
CA HIS A 68 -23.15 -11.14 1.69
C HIS A 68 -22.39 -12.36 1.17
N LYS A 69 -21.41 -12.84 1.95
CA LYS A 69 -20.68 -14.08 1.69
C LYS A 69 -21.57 -15.27 2.08
N THR A 70 -22.13 -15.97 1.10
CA THR A 70 -22.80 -17.27 1.33
C THR A 70 -21.73 -18.33 1.62
N GLN A 71 -21.71 -18.88 2.83
CA GLN A 71 -20.89 -20.03 3.18
C GLN A 71 -21.69 -21.31 2.92
N ALA A 72 -21.15 -22.19 2.06
CA ALA A 72 -21.73 -23.51 1.80
C ALA A 72 -21.59 -24.40 3.05
N PRO A 73 -22.61 -25.21 3.42
CA PRO A 73 -22.54 -26.10 4.58
C PRO A 73 -21.54 -27.23 4.33
N ALA A 74 -20.68 -27.50 5.30
CA ALA A 74 -19.78 -28.64 5.29
C ALA A 74 -20.60 -29.93 5.43
N VAL A 75 -20.48 -30.83 4.45
CA VAL A 75 -21.06 -32.18 4.52
C VAL A 75 -20.21 -33.01 5.49
N ALA A 76 -20.85 -33.60 6.50
CA ALA A 76 -20.20 -34.56 7.38
C ALA A 76 -20.16 -35.92 6.67
N THR A 77 -18.98 -36.51 6.52
CA THR A 77 -18.81 -37.91 6.10
C THR A 77 -18.71 -38.78 7.34
N THR A 78 -19.46 -39.88 7.28
CA THR A 78 -19.60 -40.99 8.26
C THR A 78 -18.28 -41.56 8.74
#